data_AF-Q04777-F1
#
_entry.id   AF-Q04777-F1
#
_cell.length_a   1.000
_cell.length_b   1.000
_cell.length_c   1.000
_cell.angle_alpha   90.00
_cell.angle_beta   90.00
_cell.angle_gamma   90.00
#
_symmetry.space_group_name_H-M   'P 1'
#
loop_
_entity.id
_entity.type
_entity.pdbx_description
1 polymer ?
#
loop_
_entity_poly.entity_id
_entity_poly.type
_entity_poly.pdbx_seq_one_letter_code
_entity_poly.pdbx_strand_id
1 'polypeptide(L)'
;MKRESNIQVLSRGQKDQPVSQIYQVSTMTSLLDGVYDGDFELSEIPKYGDFGIGTFNKLDGELIGFDGEFYRLRSDGTATPVQNGDRSPFCSFTFFTPDMTHKIDAKMTREDFEKEINSMLPSRNLFYAIRIDGLFKKVQTRTVELQEKPYVPMVEAVKTQPIFNFDNVRGTIVGFLTPAYANGIAVSGYHLHFIDEGRNSGGHVFDYVLEDCTVTISQKMNMNLRLPNTADFFNANLDNPDFAKDIETTEGSPE
;
A
#
# COMPACT_ATOMS: atom_id res chain seq x y z
N MET A 1 16.51 -26.68 -14.76
CA MET A 1 15.15 -26.78 -15.32
C MET A 1 14.59 -25.37 -15.30
N LYS A 2 14.61 -24.63 -16.44
CA LYS A 2 14.04 -23.28 -16.50
C LYS A 2 12.52 -23.44 -16.43
N ARG A 3 11.87 -22.96 -15.36
CA ARG A 3 10.41 -22.86 -15.31
C ARG A 3 9.98 -21.82 -16.35
N GLU A 4 9.19 -22.24 -17.32
CA GLU A 4 8.55 -21.34 -18.28
C GLU A 4 7.56 -20.45 -17.51
N SER A 5 7.74 -19.13 -17.59
CA SER A 5 6.86 -18.16 -16.94
C SER A 5 5.55 -18.03 -17.73
N ASN A 6 4.41 -18.40 -17.13
CA ASN A 6 3.08 -18.33 -17.75
C ASN A 6 2.47 -16.90 -17.67
N ILE A 7 3.20 -15.88 -18.13
CA ILE A 7 2.71 -14.50 -18.11
C ILE A 7 1.86 -14.24 -19.35
N GLN A 8 0.60 -13.87 -19.14
CA GLN A 8 -0.26 -13.33 -20.19
C GLN A 8 -0.25 -11.80 -20.11
N VAL A 9 0.26 -11.14 -21.16
CA VAL A 9 0.16 -9.69 -21.32
C VAL A 9 -1.11 -9.39 -22.10
N LEU A 10 -2.05 -8.67 -21.48
CA LEU A 10 -3.27 -8.23 -22.16
C LEU A 10 -3.02 -6.89 -22.88
N SER A 11 -3.43 -6.78 -24.14
CA SER A 11 -3.22 -5.57 -24.94
C SER A 11 -4.10 -4.42 -24.45
N ARG A 12 -3.50 -3.25 -24.23
CA ARG A 12 -4.22 -2.01 -23.88
C ARG A 12 -4.75 -1.31 -25.13
N GLY A 13 -6.05 -1.06 -25.20
CA GLY A 13 -6.62 -0.24 -26.26
C GLY A 13 -8.14 -0.07 -26.22
N GLN A 14 -8.65 0.88 -25.42
CA GLN A 14 -9.96 1.51 -25.64
C GLN A 14 -9.92 2.99 -25.21
N LYS A 15 -10.63 3.85 -25.95
CA LYS A 15 -10.56 5.32 -25.92
C LYS A 15 -11.21 6.00 -24.69
N ASP A 16 -11.85 5.23 -23.80
CA ASP A 16 -12.59 5.74 -22.63
C ASP A 16 -12.03 5.24 -21.30
N GLN A 17 -10.79 4.75 -21.29
CA GLN A 17 -10.13 4.28 -20.06
C GLN A 17 -9.73 5.47 -19.16
N PRO A 18 -9.95 5.39 -17.84
CA PRO A 18 -9.46 6.39 -16.89
C PRO A 18 -7.94 6.64 -17.07
N VAL A 19 -7.49 7.84 -16.69
CA VAL A 19 -6.07 8.21 -16.81
C VAL A 19 -5.20 7.18 -16.09
N SER A 20 -4.24 6.59 -16.81
CA SER A 20 -3.34 5.56 -16.29
C SER A 20 -2.24 6.18 -15.41
N GLN A 21 -2.59 6.47 -14.15
CA GLN A 21 -1.73 7.09 -13.15
C GLN A 21 -1.85 6.47 -11.76
N ILE A 22 -0.82 6.64 -10.94
CA ILE A 22 -0.95 6.60 -9.47
C ILE A 22 -1.37 7.99 -9.00
N TYR A 23 -2.47 8.09 -8.26
CA TYR A 23 -2.85 9.30 -7.56
C TYR A 23 -2.30 9.23 -6.13
N GLN A 24 -1.29 10.04 -5.84
CA GLN A 24 -0.59 10.07 -4.56
C GLN A 24 -1.06 11.29 -3.76
N VAL A 25 -1.58 11.06 -2.57
CA VAL A 25 -1.97 12.10 -1.62
C VAL A 25 -0.82 12.32 -0.63
N SER A 26 -0.31 13.56 -0.59
CA SER A 26 0.81 13.97 0.26
C SER A 26 2.10 13.16 0.04
N THR A 27 3.08 13.31 0.93
CA THR A 27 4.38 12.63 0.88
C THR A 27 4.63 11.78 2.12
N MET A 28 5.38 10.69 1.97
CA MET A 28 5.85 9.88 3.09
C MET A 28 6.70 10.71 4.06
N THR A 29 7.54 11.62 3.57
CA THR A 29 8.33 12.51 4.44
C THR A 29 7.48 13.41 5.34
N SER A 30 6.31 13.86 4.87
CA SER A 30 5.38 14.61 5.72
C SER A 30 4.78 13.73 6.81
N LEU A 31 4.51 12.46 6.50
CA LEU A 31 4.04 11.50 7.48
C LEU A 31 5.13 11.20 8.52
N LEU A 32 6.40 11.05 8.10
CA LEU A 32 7.54 10.88 9.00
C LEU A 32 7.67 12.02 10.01
N ASP A 33 7.43 13.27 9.58
CA ASP A 33 7.47 14.48 10.41
C ASP A 33 6.27 14.62 11.37
N GLY A 34 5.37 13.63 11.42
CA GLY A 34 4.22 13.63 12.34
C GLY A 34 3.00 14.40 11.82
N VAL A 35 2.95 14.73 10.52
CA VAL A 35 1.78 15.37 9.91
C VAL A 35 0.69 14.33 9.65
N TYR A 36 -0.04 13.98 10.70
CA TYR A 36 -1.08 12.95 10.65
C TYR A 36 -2.47 13.47 10.30
N ASP A 37 -2.65 14.77 10.05
CA ASP A 37 -3.94 15.34 9.65
C ASP A 37 -3.86 15.92 8.23
N GLY A 38 -4.43 15.21 7.26
CA GLY A 38 -4.56 15.68 5.88
C GLY A 38 -5.95 16.23 5.55
N ASP A 39 -6.10 16.77 4.35
CA ASP A 39 -7.35 17.35 3.82
C ASP A 39 -8.04 16.52 2.74
N PHE A 40 -7.47 15.38 2.35
CA PHE A 40 -8.11 14.50 1.39
C PHE A 40 -9.26 13.75 2.03
N GLU A 41 -10.46 13.90 1.48
CA GLU A 41 -11.66 13.19 1.94
C GLU A 41 -11.85 11.90 1.13
N LEU A 42 -12.07 10.77 1.81
CA LEU A 42 -12.19 9.47 1.15
C LEU A 42 -13.49 9.34 0.32
N SER A 43 -14.45 10.24 0.49
CA SER A 43 -15.59 10.37 -0.42
C SER A 43 -15.16 10.71 -1.86
N GLU A 44 -13.94 11.21 -2.06
CA GLU A 44 -13.38 11.52 -3.38
C GLU A 44 -12.68 10.34 -4.04
N ILE A 45 -12.48 9.20 -3.36
CA ILE A 45 -11.80 8.01 -3.90
C ILE A 45 -12.30 7.63 -5.30
N PRO A 46 -13.62 7.54 -5.58
CA PRO A 46 -14.10 7.12 -6.89
C PRO A 46 -13.70 8.03 -8.06
N LYS A 47 -13.19 9.24 -7.79
CA LYS A 47 -12.63 10.14 -8.81
C LYS A 47 -11.21 9.76 -9.22
N TYR A 48 -10.50 9.02 -8.37
CA TYR A 48 -9.05 8.83 -8.46
C TYR A 48 -8.60 7.35 -8.50
N GLY A 49 -9.47 6.41 -8.11
CA GLY A 49 -9.20 5.00 -8.26
C GLY A 49 -10.28 4.08 -7.69
N ASP A 50 -10.08 2.79 -7.94
CA ASP A 50 -10.85 1.67 -7.41
C ASP A 50 -9.97 0.69 -6.61
N PHE A 51 -8.68 1.03 -6.46
CA PHE A 51 -7.65 0.25 -5.80
C PHE A 51 -6.68 1.18 -5.06
N GLY A 52 -6.30 0.85 -3.83
CA GLY A 52 -5.35 1.67 -3.08
C GLY A 52 -5.05 1.21 -1.66
N ILE A 53 -4.06 1.88 -1.08
CA ILE A 53 -3.61 1.71 0.32
C ILE A 53 -3.25 3.07 0.92
N GLY A 54 -3.04 3.13 2.23
CA GLY A 54 -2.62 4.33 2.93
C GLY A 54 -3.01 4.28 4.41
N THR A 55 -3.20 5.45 5.02
CA THR A 55 -3.69 5.57 6.40
C THR A 55 -4.77 6.66 6.51
N PHE A 56 -5.29 6.87 7.72
CA PHE A 56 -6.31 7.86 8.02
C PHE A 56 -5.75 9.00 8.85
N ASN A 57 -6.52 10.08 8.97
CA ASN A 57 -6.16 11.16 9.89
C ASN A 57 -5.91 10.58 11.28
N LYS A 58 -4.96 11.18 12.00
CA LYS A 58 -4.46 10.73 13.30
C LYS A 58 -3.76 9.36 13.28
N LEU A 59 -3.44 8.79 12.11
CA LEU A 59 -3.02 7.38 11.98
C LEU A 59 -4.05 6.39 12.56
N ASP A 60 -5.35 6.70 12.49
CA ASP A 60 -6.40 5.81 12.99
C ASP A 60 -6.66 4.65 12.00
N GLY A 61 -5.72 3.71 11.97
CA GLY A 61 -5.78 2.48 11.19
C GLY A 61 -5.16 2.56 9.79
N GLU A 62 -5.20 1.41 9.13
CA GLU A 62 -4.68 1.18 7.79
C GLU A 62 -5.80 1.22 6.76
N LEU A 63 -5.58 1.94 5.66
CA LEU A 63 -6.47 1.96 4.51
C LEU A 63 -6.10 0.83 3.55
N ILE A 64 -7.09 0.09 3.10
CA ILE A 64 -6.94 -0.88 2.02
C ILE A 64 -8.20 -0.86 1.15
N GLY A 65 -8.05 -0.98 -0.16
CA GLY A 65 -9.20 -1.22 -1.02
C GLY A 65 -8.84 -1.69 -2.41
N PHE A 66 -9.80 -2.39 -3.00
CA PHE A 66 -9.75 -2.95 -4.34
C PHE A 66 -11.17 -3.25 -4.79
N ASP A 67 -11.39 -3.31 -6.10
CA ASP A 67 -12.72 -3.47 -6.70
C ASP A 67 -13.72 -2.38 -6.26
N GLY A 68 -13.21 -1.19 -5.89
CA GLY A 68 -13.99 -0.06 -5.40
C GLY A 68 -14.44 -0.15 -3.94
N GLU A 69 -14.10 -1.24 -3.24
CA GLU A 69 -14.42 -1.43 -1.81
C GLU A 69 -13.21 -1.08 -0.94
N PHE A 70 -13.38 -0.10 -0.06
CA PHE A 70 -12.31 0.40 0.82
C PHE A 70 -12.65 0.21 2.29
N TYR A 71 -11.66 -0.18 3.08
CA TYR A 71 -11.76 -0.51 4.49
C TYR A 71 -10.68 0.21 5.30
N ARG A 72 -11.05 0.53 6.55
CA ARG A 72 -10.16 0.94 7.62
C ARG A 72 -9.92 -0.23 8.55
N LEU A 73 -8.68 -0.71 8.61
CA LEU A 73 -8.23 -1.79 9.49
C LEU A 73 -7.63 -1.21 10.78
N ARG A 74 -8.16 -1.61 11.94
CA ARG A 74 -7.73 -1.10 13.25
C ARG A 74 -7.06 -2.15 14.12
N SER A 75 -6.41 -1.70 15.19
CA SER A 75 -5.72 -2.55 16.18
C SER A 75 -6.65 -3.40 17.03
N ASP A 76 -7.94 -3.07 17.09
CA ASP A 76 -8.97 -3.89 17.73
C ASP A 76 -9.37 -5.13 16.90
N GLY A 77 -8.72 -5.34 15.75
CA GLY A 77 -8.98 -6.48 14.86
C GLY A 77 -10.25 -6.32 14.02
N THR A 78 -10.68 -5.08 13.78
CA THR A 78 -11.84 -4.75 12.93
C THR A 78 -11.42 -4.14 11.59
N ALA A 79 -12.24 -4.39 10.55
CA ALA A 79 -12.18 -3.69 9.27
C ALA A 79 -13.52 -3.00 9.01
N THR A 80 -13.54 -1.67 9.02
CA THR A 80 -14.76 -0.88 8.81
C THR A 80 -14.77 -0.31 7.40
N PRO A 81 -15.84 -0.45 6.60
CA PRO A 81 -15.96 0.26 5.33
C PRO A 81 -15.76 1.77 5.51
N VAL A 82 -14.99 2.39 4.61
CA VAL A 82 -14.76 3.84 4.65
C VAL A 82 -16.06 4.61 4.43
N GLN A 83 -16.18 5.77 5.07
CA GLN A 83 -17.40 6.58 5.04
C GLN A 83 -17.11 8.02 4.57
N ASN A 84 -18.18 8.74 4.23
CA ASN A 84 -18.09 10.17 3.97
C ASN A 84 -17.49 10.89 5.18
N GLY A 85 -16.59 11.86 4.93
CA GLY A 85 -15.89 12.59 5.99
C GLY A 85 -14.66 11.88 6.58
N ASP A 86 -14.40 10.60 6.25
CA ASP A 86 -13.08 10.02 6.52
C ASP A 86 -12.01 10.83 5.78
N ARG A 87 -10.92 11.15 6.47
CA ARG A 87 -9.81 11.94 5.93
C ARG A 87 -8.50 11.19 6.01
N SER A 88 -7.59 11.51 5.10
CA SER A 88 -6.28 10.87 5.04
C SER A 88 -5.14 11.90 4.94
N PRO A 89 -4.03 11.70 5.67
CA PRO A 89 -2.77 12.42 5.50
C PRO A 89 -1.90 11.83 4.40
N PHE A 90 -2.09 10.56 4.03
CA PHE A 90 -1.25 9.83 3.09
C PHE A 90 -1.98 8.60 2.55
N CYS A 91 -2.15 8.54 1.23
CA CYS A 91 -2.72 7.39 0.53
C CYS A 91 -2.38 7.41 -0.97
N SER A 92 -2.47 6.23 -1.59
CA SER A 92 -2.12 6.01 -2.99
C SER A 92 -3.26 5.25 -3.67
N PHE A 93 -3.77 5.78 -4.79
CA PHE A 93 -4.88 5.17 -5.53
C PHE A 93 -4.55 4.96 -7.00
N THR A 94 -5.27 4.04 -7.63
CA THR A 94 -5.32 3.94 -9.08
C THR A 94 -6.61 3.29 -9.57
N PHE A 95 -6.92 3.44 -10.85
CA PHE A 95 -7.84 2.56 -11.56
C PHE A 95 -7.08 1.32 -12.03
N PHE A 96 -7.39 0.19 -11.42
CA PHE A 96 -6.65 -1.05 -11.59
C PHE A 96 -7.06 -1.77 -12.88
N THR A 97 -6.06 -2.14 -13.69
CA THR A 97 -6.25 -2.91 -14.93
C THR A 97 -5.40 -4.17 -14.90
N PRO A 98 -5.93 -5.36 -15.24
CA PRO A 98 -5.20 -6.62 -15.14
C PRO A 98 -4.22 -6.79 -16.31
N ASP A 99 -3.17 -5.98 -16.40
CA ASP A 99 -2.27 -5.97 -17.55
C ASP A 99 -1.41 -7.24 -17.64
N MET A 100 -1.03 -7.78 -16.48
CA MET A 100 -0.27 -9.02 -16.34
C MET A 100 -0.89 -9.87 -15.24
N THR A 101 -1.00 -11.18 -15.50
CA THR A 101 -1.39 -12.17 -14.49
C THR A 101 -0.31 -13.24 -14.34
N HIS A 102 -0.18 -13.77 -13.12
CA HIS A 102 0.76 -14.83 -12.79
C HIS A 102 0.18 -15.74 -11.70
N LYS A 103 0.64 -16.99 -11.62
CA LYS A 103 0.18 -17.98 -10.65
C LYS A 103 1.36 -18.46 -9.80
N ILE A 104 1.14 -18.54 -8.50
CA ILE A 104 2.06 -19.17 -7.56
C ILE A 104 1.37 -20.44 -7.06
N ASP A 105 1.84 -21.60 -7.52
CA ASP A 105 1.15 -22.88 -7.31
C ASP A 105 1.60 -23.64 -6.05
N ALA A 106 2.59 -23.12 -5.33
CA ALA A 106 3.16 -23.75 -4.15
C ALA A 106 3.82 -22.73 -3.23
N LYS A 107 4.17 -23.20 -2.03
CA LYS A 107 4.79 -22.39 -0.98
C LYS A 107 5.96 -21.55 -1.51
N MET A 108 5.88 -20.23 -1.32
CA MET A 108 6.90 -19.26 -1.74
C MET A 108 7.08 -18.19 -0.66
N THR A 109 8.33 -17.85 -0.33
CA THR A 109 8.64 -16.78 0.63
C THR A 109 8.44 -15.40 -0.01
N ARG A 110 8.31 -14.36 0.81
CA ARG A 110 8.28 -12.97 0.33
C ARG A 110 9.51 -12.66 -0.52
N GLU A 111 10.72 -13.01 -0.08
CA GLU A 111 11.96 -12.70 -0.79
C GLU A 111 12.00 -13.38 -2.17
N ASP A 112 11.58 -14.65 -2.25
CA ASP A 112 11.51 -15.38 -3.52
C ASP A 112 10.46 -14.76 -4.45
N PHE A 113 9.28 -14.44 -3.90
CA PHE A 113 8.18 -13.84 -4.65
C PHE A 113 8.55 -12.47 -5.21
N GLU A 114 9.01 -11.55 -4.35
CA GLU A 114 9.37 -10.19 -4.76
C GLU A 114 10.50 -10.20 -5.78
N LYS A 115 11.47 -11.12 -5.66
CA LYS A 115 12.54 -11.30 -6.64
C LYS A 115 12.02 -11.84 -7.97
N GLU A 116 11.10 -12.81 -7.95
CA GLU A 116 10.47 -13.38 -9.13
C GLU A 116 9.67 -12.31 -9.89
N ILE A 117 8.77 -11.61 -9.19
CA ILE A 117 7.98 -10.53 -9.77
C ILE A 117 8.89 -9.41 -10.30
N ASN A 118 9.88 -8.94 -9.53
CA ASN A 118 10.81 -7.91 -9.99
C ASN A 118 11.59 -8.26 -11.26
N SER A 119 11.80 -9.56 -11.52
CA SER A 119 12.47 -10.05 -12.73
C SER A 119 11.54 -10.12 -13.94
N MET A 120 10.23 -10.10 -13.69
CA MET A 120 9.17 -10.18 -14.69
C MET A 120 8.66 -8.80 -15.13
N LEU A 121 8.87 -7.76 -14.32
CA LEU A 121 8.42 -6.40 -14.61
C LEU A 121 9.09 -5.86 -15.89
N PRO A 122 8.34 -5.16 -16.75
CA PRO A 122 8.92 -4.49 -17.92
C PRO A 122 10.05 -3.50 -17.58
N SER A 123 9.98 -2.82 -16.44
CA SER A 123 11.01 -1.88 -16.00
C SER A 123 10.87 -1.56 -14.50
N ARG A 124 11.99 -1.48 -13.76
CA ARG A 124 11.99 -1.01 -12.36
C ARG A 124 11.79 0.50 -12.21
N ASN A 125 11.73 1.22 -13.33
CA ASN A 125 11.56 2.68 -13.38
C ASN A 125 10.10 3.09 -13.64
N LEU A 126 9.16 2.16 -13.52
CA LEU A 126 7.72 2.41 -13.66
C LEU A 126 6.99 2.08 -12.36
N PHE A 127 5.79 2.62 -12.19
CA PHE A 127 4.93 2.30 -11.06
C PHE A 127 4.07 1.09 -11.40
N TYR A 128 3.79 0.26 -10.39
CA TYR A 128 2.88 -0.87 -10.54
C TYR A 128 1.93 -0.92 -9.36
N ALA A 129 0.65 -1.16 -9.62
CA ALA A 129 -0.25 -1.70 -8.61
C ALA A 129 -0.21 -3.23 -8.69
N ILE A 130 -0.17 -3.91 -7.55
CA ILE A 130 -0.08 -5.36 -7.46
C ILE A 130 -1.15 -5.89 -6.50
N ARG A 131 -1.85 -6.94 -6.94
CA ARG A 131 -2.87 -7.66 -6.18
C ARG A 131 -2.51 -9.13 -6.12
N ILE A 132 -2.60 -9.73 -4.95
CA ILE A 132 -2.34 -11.14 -4.69
C ILE A 132 -3.57 -11.70 -3.97
N ASP A 133 -4.34 -12.55 -4.65
CA ASP A 133 -5.52 -13.21 -4.09
C ASP A 133 -5.25 -14.70 -3.91
N GLY A 134 -5.48 -15.22 -2.71
CA GLY A 134 -5.29 -16.66 -2.46
C GLY A 134 -5.15 -17.02 -1.00
N LEU A 135 -4.51 -18.17 -0.77
CA LEU A 135 -4.13 -18.66 0.55
C LEU A 135 -2.69 -18.26 0.87
N PHE A 136 -2.52 -17.72 2.06
CA PHE A 136 -1.23 -17.36 2.63
C PHE A 136 -0.91 -18.31 3.76
N LYS A 137 0.19 -19.04 3.64
CA LYS A 137 0.76 -19.83 4.73
C LYS A 137 0.97 -18.95 5.96
N LYS A 138 1.50 -17.74 5.75
CA LYS A 138 1.71 -16.72 6.78
C LYS A 138 1.48 -15.32 6.22
N VAL A 139 0.94 -14.43 7.04
CA VAL A 139 1.02 -12.97 6.84
C VAL A 139 1.33 -12.33 8.19
N GLN A 140 2.33 -11.48 8.24
CA GLN A 140 2.61 -10.62 9.40
C GLN A 140 2.27 -9.18 9.03
N THR A 141 1.41 -8.54 9.83
CA THR A 141 1.00 -7.16 9.62
C THR A 141 1.21 -6.29 10.85
N ARG A 142 1.20 -4.97 10.64
CA ARG A 142 0.91 -3.99 11.68
C ARG A 142 -0.38 -3.25 11.38
N THR A 143 -0.97 -2.63 12.40
CA THR A 143 -1.89 -1.51 12.22
C THR A 143 -1.42 -0.33 13.04
N VAL A 144 -1.20 0.82 12.40
CA VAL A 144 -0.99 2.07 13.15
C VAL A 144 -2.23 2.41 13.97
N GLU A 145 -2.00 2.98 15.16
CA GLU A 145 -3.06 3.35 16.09
C GLU A 145 -3.27 4.87 16.14
N LEU A 146 -4.50 5.26 16.49
CA LEU A 146 -4.89 6.65 16.67
C LEU A 146 -3.91 7.38 17.60
N GLN A 147 -3.35 8.48 17.09
CA GLN A 147 -2.43 9.35 17.80
C GLN A 147 -3.17 10.54 18.43
N GLU A 148 -2.67 11.03 19.55
CA GLU A 148 -3.13 12.27 20.20
C GLU A 148 -2.14 13.41 19.95
N LYS A 149 -2.63 14.64 19.83
CA LYS A 149 -1.76 15.82 19.70
C LYS A 149 -1.11 16.13 21.07
N PRO A 150 0.13 16.64 21.11
CA PRO A 150 1.03 16.89 19.98
C PRO A 150 1.54 15.58 19.38
N TYR A 151 1.48 15.47 18.05
CA TYR A 151 1.95 14.28 17.35
C TYR A 151 3.48 14.17 17.44
N VAL A 152 3.97 12.94 17.52
CA VAL A 152 5.40 12.61 17.49
C VAL A 152 5.80 12.19 16.07
N PRO A 153 7.10 12.20 15.71
CA PRO A 153 7.56 11.62 14.46
C PRO A 153 7.14 10.15 14.30
N MET A 154 6.95 9.69 13.06
CA MET A 154 6.42 8.34 12.78
C MET A 154 7.30 7.22 13.32
N VAL A 155 8.63 7.42 13.34
CA VAL A 155 9.59 6.50 13.94
C VAL A 155 9.29 6.25 15.43
N GLU A 156 8.76 7.24 16.15
CA GLU A 156 8.33 7.07 17.54
C GLU A 156 6.92 6.46 17.63
N ALA A 157 5.99 6.92 16.79
CA ALA A 157 4.59 6.47 16.79
C ALA A 157 4.44 4.97 16.54
N VAL A 158 5.29 4.39 15.67
CA VAL A 158 5.21 2.97 15.29
C VAL A 158 5.88 2.02 16.29
N LYS A 159 6.60 2.51 17.31
CA LYS A 159 7.29 1.63 18.29
C LYS A 159 6.33 0.75 19.09
N THR A 160 5.10 1.21 19.29
CA THR A 160 4.06 0.47 20.01
C THR A 160 2.99 -0.10 19.09
N GLN A 161 3.23 -0.13 17.78
CA GLN A 161 2.24 -0.62 16.83
C GLN A 161 1.89 -2.09 17.11
N PRO A 162 0.60 -2.45 17.15
CA PRO A 162 0.18 -3.84 17.24
C PRO A 162 0.62 -4.62 16.01
N ILE A 163 1.25 -5.77 16.26
CA ILE A 163 1.70 -6.70 15.22
C ILE A 163 0.83 -7.96 15.27
N PHE A 164 0.32 -8.36 14.12
CA PHE A 164 -0.55 -9.52 13.97
C PHE A 164 0.14 -10.57 13.11
N ASN A 165 -0.04 -11.83 13.47
CA ASN A 165 0.43 -12.97 12.68
C ASN A 165 -0.79 -13.82 12.32
N PHE A 166 -0.96 -14.07 11.02
CA PHE A 166 -2.01 -14.92 10.47
C PHE A 166 -1.38 -16.18 9.90
N ASP A 167 -1.98 -17.34 10.17
CA ASP A 167 -1.52 -18.64 9.65
C ASP A 167 -2.61 -19.28 8.78
N ASN A 168 -2.23 -19.77 7.60
CA ASN A 168 -3.12 -20.44 6.62
C ASN A 168 -4.42 -19.65 6.37
N VAL A 169 -4.28 -18.36 6.10
CA VAL A 169 -5.39 -17.41 5.94
C VAL A 169 -5.71 -17.20 4.47
N ARG A 170 -7.00 -17.14 4.11
CA ARG A 170 -7.42 -16.67 2.79
C ARG A 170 -7.65 -15.17 2.83
N GLY A 171 -7.21 -14.46 1.80
CA GLY A 171 -7.45 -13.03 1.69
C GLY A 171 -6.83 -12.41 0.45
N THR A 172 -6.58 -11.12 0.53
CA THR A 172 -5.97 -10.34 -0.55
C THR A 172 -4.87 -9.44 0.01
N ILE A 173 -3.66 -9.55 -0.56
CA ILE A 173 -2.62 -8.53 -0.43
C ILE A 173 -2.73 -7.58 -1.61
N VAL A 174 -2.72 -6.27 -1.34
CA VAL A 174 -2.75 -5.22 -2.36
C VAL A 174 -1.74 -4.14 -2.05
N GLY A 175 -1.21 -3.50 -3.08
CA GLY A 175 -0.41 -2.30 -2.89
C GLY A 175 0.35 -1.92 -4.14
N PHE A 176 1.50 -1.30 -3.95
CA PHE A 176 2.25 -0.68 -5.03
C PHE A 176 3.71 -1.06 -5.02
N LEU A 177 4.30 -1.09 -6.22
CA LEU A 177 5.73 -1.05 -6.42
C LEU A 177 6.14 0.32 -6.95
N THR A 178 7.03 0.98 -6.21
CA THR A 178 7.48 2.34 -6.48
C THR A 178 8.96 2.38 -6.86
N PRO A 179 9.32 3.03 -7.99
CA PRO A 179 10.72 3.26 -8.36
C PRO A 179 11.51 4.04 -7.32
N ALA A 180 12.81 3.74 -7.19
CA ALA A 180 13.69 4.37 -6.19
C ALA A 180 13.75 5.90 -6.25
N TYR A 181 13.60 6.49 -7.43
CA TYR A 181 13.60 7.96 -7.58
C TYR A 181 12.42 8.66 -6.90
N ALA A 182 11.35 7.93 -6.55
CA ALA A 182 10.16 8.45 -5.90
C ALA A 182 10.12 8.13 -4.39
N ASN A 183 11.20 7.56 -3.84
CA ASN A 183 11.29 7.34 -2.38
C ASN A 183 11.18 8.69 -1.64
N GLY A 184 10.42 8.72 -0.56
CA GLY A 184 10.13 9.94 0.20
C GLY A 184 8.84 10.65 -0.25
N ILE A 185 8.49 10.58 -1.54
CA ILE A 185 7.11 10.90 -1.97
C ILE A 185 6.20 9.74 -1.57
N ALA A 186 6.57 8.53 -1.98
CA ALA A 186 5.97 7.28 -1.53
C ALA A 186 7.06 6.38 -0.92
N VAL A 187 6.72 5.12 -0.64
CA VAL A 187 7.67 4.10 -0.16
C VAL A 187 8.25 3.36 -1.35
N SER A 188 9.57 3.41 -1.54
CA SER A 188 10.24 2.68 -2.64
C SER A 188 10.20 1.17 -2.44
N GLY A 189 10.13 0.42 -3.54
CA GLY A 189 9.97 -1.03 -3.49
C GLY A 189 8.51 -1.41 -3.30
N TYR A 190 8.26 -2.54 -2.64
CA TYR A 190 6.92 -3.03 -2.35
C TYR A 190 6.36 -2.36 -1.09
N HIS A 191 5.20 -1.74 -1.22
CA HIS A 191 4.40 -1.27 -0.09
C HIS A 191 3.02 -1.91 -0.20
N LEU A 192 2.72 -2.81 0.73
CA LEU A 192 1.62 -3.79 0.61
C LEU A 192 0.79 -3.81 1.88
N HIS A 193 -0.53 -3.82 1.73
CA HIS A 193 -1.49 -4.05 2.80
C HIS A 193 -2.23 -5.37 2.57
N PHE A 194 -2.75 -5.97 3.64
CA PHE A 194 -3.50 -7.22 3.62
C PHE A 194 -4.88 -7.05 4.24
N ILE A 195 -5.87 -7.77 3.72
CA ILE A 195 -7.17 -8.00 4.37
C ILE A 195 -7.61 -9.45 4.16
N ASP A 196 -8.14 -10.07 5.21
CA ASP A 196 -8.69 -11.41 5.13
C ASP A 196 -9.99 -11.46 4.29
N GLU A 197 -10.35 -12.67 3.84
CA GLU A 197 -11.58 -12.90 3.06
C GLU A 197 -12.85 -12.54 3.86
N GLY A 198 -12.80 -12.65 5.19
CA GLY A 198 -13.90 -12.28 6.08
C GLY A 198 -14.06 -10.78 6.31
N ARG A 199 -13.13 -9.93 5.83
CA ARG A 199 -13.13 -8.47 6.01
C ARG A 199 -13.17 -8.06 7.48
N ASN A 200 -12.32 -8.67 8.31
CA ASN A 200 -12.20 -8.35 9.73
C ASN A 200 -10.79 -7.88 10.09
N SER A 201 -9.76 -8.53 9.57
CA SER A 201 -8.39 -8.34 10.05
C SER A 201 -7.39 -8.23 8.90
N GLY A 202 -6.24 -7.62 9.20
CA GLY A 202 -5.25 -7.33 8.20
C GLY A 202 -4.24 -6.28 8.67
N GLY A 203 -3.77 -5.45 7.74
CA GLY A 203 -2.95 -4.27 8.03
C GLY A 203 -1.83 -4.07 7.02
N HIS A 204 -0.88 -3.20 7.35
CA HIS A 204 0.36 -3.02 6.59
C HIS A 204 1.22 -4.27 6.72
N VAL A 205 1.68 -4.83 5.60
CA VAL A 205 2.39 -6.12 5.55
C VAL A 205 3.88 -5.92 5.78
N PHE A 206 4.44 -6.65 6.75
CA PHE A 206 5.89 -6.77 6.93
C PHE A 206 6.46 -7.98 6.22
N ASP A 207 5.82 -9.15 6.41
CA ASP A 207 6.29 -10.41 5.84
C ASP A 207 5.12 -11.32 5.48
N TYR A 208 5.35 -12.24 4.55
CA TYR A 208 4.37 -13.22 4.13
C TYR A 208 5.02 -14.46 3.52
N VAL A 209 4.28 -15.55 3.58
CA VAL A 209 4.59 -16.77 2.85
C VAL A 209 3.34 -17.18 2.10
N LEU A 210 3.41 -17.19 0.77
CA LEU A 210 2.34 -17.63 -0.11
C LEU A 210 2.19 -19.15 0.02
N GLU A 211 0.96 -19.65 -0.06
CA GLU A 211 0.69 -21.09 -0.21
C GLU A 211 0.26 -21.40 -1.64
N ASP A 212 -0.82 -20.76 -2.09
CA ASP A 212 -1.26 -20.71 -3.48
C ASP A 212 -1.99 -19.38 -3.74
N CYS A 213 -1.68 -18.71 -4.85
CA CYS A 213 -2.33 -17.44 -5.16
C CYS A 213 -2.32 -17.07 -6.65
N THR A 214 -3.20 -16.13 -6.98
CA THR A 214 -3.19 -15.41 -8.26
C THR A 214 -2.61 -14.03 -8.04
N VAL A 215 -1.64 -13.66 -8.86
CA VAL A 215 -1.06 -12.33 -8.90
C VAL A 215 -1.64 -11.60 -10.11
N THR A 216 -2.08 -10.37 -9.89
CA THR A 216 -2.46 -9.45 -10.96
C THR A 216 -1.67 -8.16 -10.81
N ILE A 217 -1.09 -7.67 -11.89
CA ILE A 217 -0.26 -6.46 -11.88
C ILE A 217 -0.77 -5.46 -12.91
N SER A 218 -0.81 -4.20 -12.49
CA SER A 218 -1.25 -3.08 -13.30
C SER A 218 -0.15 -2.03 -13.42
N GLN A 219 0.43 -1.86 -14.61
CA GLN A 219 1.50 -0.90 -14.88
C GLN A 219 0.96 0.53 -14.97
N LYS A 220 1.69 1.52 -14.44
CA LYS A 220 1.31 2.93 -14.50
C LYS A 220 2.49 3.78 -14.98
N MET A 221 2.19 4.68 -15.91
CA MET A 221 3.20 5.52 -16.57
C MET A 221 3.30 6.92 -15.97
N ASN A 222 2.37 7.28 -15.08
CA ASN A 222 2.29 8.59 -14.46
C ASN A 222 2.09 8.45 -12.95
N MET A 223 2.61 9.42 -12.20
CA MET A 223 2.27 9.66 -10.81
C MET A 223 1.80 11.11 -10.69
N ASN A 224 0.59 11.31 -10.19
CA ASN A 224 0.04 12.63 -9.89
C ASN A 224 0.11 12.83 -8.37
N LEU A 225 1.01 13.72 -7.93
CA LEU A 225 1.15 14.08 -6.53
C LEU A 225 0.21 15.25 -6.20
N ARG A 226 -0.74 15.02 -5.30
CA ARG A 226 -1.60 16.03 -4.69
C ARG A 226 -1.00 16.46 -3.36
N LEU A 227 -0.57 17.71 -3.26
CA LEU A 227 -0.17 18.30 -1.97
C LEU A 227 -1.41 18.76 -1.19
N PRO A 228 -1.47 18.53 0.14
CA PRO A 228 -2.59 18.98 0.96
C PRO A 228 -2.55 20.50 1.16
N ASN A 229 -3.72 21.14 1.25
CA ASN A 229 -3.84 22.56 1.55
C ASN A 229 -4.03 22.78 3.06
N THR A 230 -3.05 22.34 3.86
CA THR A 230 -3.09 22.44 5.33
C THR A 230 -1.89 23.24 5.86
N ALA A 231 -2.12 23.97 6.95
CA ALA A 231 -1.05 24.68 7.64
C ALA A 231 0.02 23.72 8.19
N ASP A 232 -0.38 22.53 8.64
CA ASP A 232 0.54 21.52 9.15
C ASP A 232 1.54 21.07 8.06
N PHE A 233 1.08 20.81 6.82
CA PHE A 233 1.97 20.49 5.70
C PHE A 233 2.84 21.67 5.27
N PHE A 234 2.27 22.89 5.24
CA PHE A 234 3.00 24.08 4.81
C PHE A 234 4.17 24.44 5.74
N ASN A 235 4.09 24.04 7.01
CA ASN A 235 5.10 24.31 8.03
C ASN A 235 5.91 23.07 8.44
N ALA A 236 5.70 21.93 7.79
CA ALA A 236 6.41 20.69 8.06
C ALA A 236 7.90 20.77 7.68
N ASN A 237 8.76 20.09 8.42
CA ASN A 237 10.18 19.98 8.11
C ASN A 237 10.44 18.75 7.24
N LEU A 238 10.41 18.94 5.91
CA LEU A 238 10.56 17.84 4.94
C LEU A 238 12.01 17.60 4.48
N ASP A 239 12.98 18.32 5.06
CA ASP A 239 14.41 18.27 4.69
C ASP A 239 15.22 17.32 5.59
N ASN A 240 14.63 16.20 6.02
CA ASN A 240 15.33 15.18 6.80
C ASN A 240 16.34 14.41 5.91
N PRO A 241 17.66 14.53 6.13
CA PRO A 241 18.66 13.83 5.31
C PRO A 241 18.61 12.30 5.46
N ASP A 242 18.05 11.80 6.57
CA ASP A 242 17.99 10.39 6.91
C ASP A 242 16.64 9.74 6.52
N PHE A 243 15.79 10.44 5.76
CA PHE A 243 14.42 9.99 5.47
C PHE A 243 14.33 8.57 4.91
N ALA A 244 15.30 8.13 4.10
CA ALA A 244 15.27 6.80 3.50
C ALA A 244 15.40 5.70 4.57
N LYS A 245 16.28 5.90 5.57
CA LYS A 245 16.44 4.99 6.71
C LYS A 245 15.22 5.03 7.60
N ASP A 246 14.63 6.20 7.80
CA ASP A 246 13.42 6.34 8.60
C ASP A 246 12.23 5.61 7.94
N ILE A 247 12.09 5.66 6.60
CA ILE A 247 11.11 4.83 5.86
C ILE A 247 11.36 3.34 6.08
N GLU A 248 12.60 2.86 5.95
CA GLU A 248 12.92 1.45 6.21
C GLU A 248 12.55 1.05 7.66
N THR A 249 12.74 1.97 8.62
CA THR A 249 12.42 1.75 10.03
C THR A 249 10.90 1.69 10.29
N THR A 250 10.10 2.53 9.64
CA THR A 250 8.64 2.58 9.88
C THR A 250 7.85 1.55 9.08
N GLU A 251 8.37 1.15 7.92
CA GLU A 251 7.68 0.27 6.97
C GLU A 251 8.20 -1.18 6.99
N GLY A 252 9.38 -1.43 7.57
CA GLY A 252 9.94 -2.77 7.79
C GLY A 252 9.52 -3.40 9.12
N SER A 253 9.71 -4.72 9.24
CA SER A 253 9.45 -5.42 10.50
C SER A 253 10.37 -4.88 11.61
N PRO A 254 9.87 -4.63 12.83
CA PRO A 254 10.72 -4.27 13.95
C PRO A 254 11.71 -5.41 14.26
N GLU A 255 12.97 -5.04 14.56
CA GLU A 255 14.02 -5.96 15.00
C GLU A 255 13.68 -6.66 16.33
#